data_AF-A0A1W0WXP0-F1
#
_entry.id   AF-A0A1W0WXP0-F1
#
_cell.length_a   1.000
_cell.length_b   1.000
_cell.length_c   1.000
_cell.angle_alpha   90.00
_cell.angle_beta   90.00
_cell.angle_gamma   90.00
#
_symmetry.space_group_name_H-M   'P 1'
#
loop_
_entity.id
_entity.type
_entity.pdbx_description
1 polymer ?
#
loop_
_entity_poly.entity_id
_entity_poly.type
_entity_poly.pdbx_seq_one_letter_code
_entity_poly.pdbx_strand_id
1 'polypeptide(L)'
;MAVMKVYQGVLVPSLVLTLWHASGFLPYPIRTSPGTLVHRISACVLPVYTLLLLILYGYFFAIELILFTRTYHDDLLRLEFFTMFILLYREYYFALPLVVLFLLLLRRNAYPSILISVEDAIGSCLTRQQIRIVRLFHYLAWAVLLTVSAGVSICNYYGFQRLLKKLAVIIPGTTKDSVQPLSIIPGGVVSHGVLLWIYEFANSYASLCWSAPTTLILGLTIAIGFGFDNGAKELRRMVKERALRASLKYDFEVCERIAELRNEHRRLRGAITTINSGATLTIIMTTFGDILMPITLISRAFQVDDKAHVLVKLQNEALVYNVYFFAVCALLLAALRLACYVWMNEKAQNVKTHLHTLSHHGTSEMIREVARSFEQEIAEHPQEMAISGGGFFSVDKNFAATLFGIVLTYFLIIYQQKDQKGDMEKLSEEQQTAFASLTRQIMQLNQRLNETSSGCAAGELLQIPIK
;
A
#
# COMPACT_ATOMS: atom_id res chain seq x y z
N MET A 1 -30.12 3.65 19.51
CA MET A 1 -28.70 3.38 19.86
C MET A 1 -28.58 1.92 20.24
N ALA A 2 -27.84 1.10 19.47
CA ALA A 2 -27.63 -0.31 19.80
C ALA A 2 -26.68 -0.43 21.00
N VAL A 3 -27.04 -1.23 22.01
CA VAL A 3 -26.19 -1.52 23.16
C VAL A 3 -25.03 -2.38 22.69
N MET A 4 -23.82 -1.83 22.69
CA MET A 4 -22.62 -2.52 22.24
C MET A 4 -22.21 -3.56 23.30
N LYS A 5 -22.25 -4.85 22.93
CA LYS A 5 -21.82 -5.95 23.81
C LYS A 5 -20.32 -5.85 24.10
N VAL A 6 -19.92 -6.21 25.32
CA VAL A 6 -18.50 -6.26 25.71
C VAL A 6 -17.80 -7.33 24.89
N TYR A 7 -16.77 -6.93 24.14
CA TYR A 7 -15.96 -7.87 23.37
C TYR A 7 -15.04 -8.64 24.30
N GLN A 8 -15.23 -9.95 24.41
CA GLN A 8 -14.36 -10.83 25.21
C GLN A 8 -13.15 -11.35 24.41
N GLY A 9 -13.26 -11.40 23.08
CA GLY A 9 -12.15 -11.42 22.13
C GLY A 9 -11.35 -12.71 22.10
N VAL A 10 -11.79 -13.68 21.31
CA VAL A 10 -11.11 -14.97 21.08
C VAL A 10 -10.05 -14.88 19.97
N LEU A 11 -10.24 -14.00 18.97
CA LEU A 11 -9.41 -13.98 17.76
C LEU A 11 -8.23 -13.03 17.83
N VAL A 12 -8.49 -11.80 18.28
CA VAL A 12 -7.45 -10.78 18.41
C VAL A 12 -6.95 -10.76 19.85
N PRO A 13 -5.66 -11.06 20.11
CA PRO A 13 -5.14 -11.08 21.47
C PRO A 13 -5.19 -9.72 22.18
N SER A 14 -5.28 -9.73 23.51
CA SER A 14 -5.37 -8.51 24.33
C SER A 14 -4.20 -7.56 24.08
N LEU A 15 -2.97 -8.08 24.05
CA LEU A 15 -1.76 -7.30 23.81
C LEU A 15 -1.82 -6.58 22.47
N VAL A 16 -2.29 -7.27 21.42
CA VAL A 16 -2.45 -6.69 20.09
C VAL A 16 -3.42 -5.52 20.15
N LEU A 17 -4.59 -5.69 20.78
CA LEU A 17 -5.56 -4.58 20.92
C LEU A 17 -5.01 -3.40 21.73
N THR A 18 -4.18 -3.66 22.75
CA THR A 18 -3.48 -2.60 23.48
C THR A 18 -2.55 -1.81 22.56
N LEU A 19 -1.80 -2.49 21.68
CA LEU A 19 -0.94 -1.82 20.68
C LEU A 19 -1.77 -0.98 19.70
N TRP A 20 -2.94 -1.46 19.28
CA TRP A 20 -3.89 -0.71 18.46
C TRP A 20 -4.42 0.56 19.15
N HIS A 21 -4.74 0.48 20.44
CA HIS A 21 -5.13 1.66 21.23
C HIS A 21 -3.96 2.64 21.39
N ALA A 22 -2.77 2.14 21.75
CA ALA A 22 -1.58 2.96 21.99
C ALA A 22 -1.07 3.68 20.74
N SER A 23 -1.28 3.11 19.56
CA SER A 23 -0.92 3.71 18.26
C SER A 23 -1.98 4.67 17.71
N GLY A 24 -3.13 4.79 18.37
CA GLY A 24 -4.25 5.64 17.92
C GLY A 24 -5.12 5.02 16.82
N PHE A 25 -4.86 3.76 16.42
CA PHE A 25 -5.63 3.07 15.39
C PHE A 25 -6.95 2.48 15.87
N LEU A 26 -7.23 2.58 17.17
CA LEU A 26 -8.48 2.13 17.76
C LEU A 26 -9.01 3.18 18.75
N PRO A 27 -9.67 4.25 18.26
CA PRO A 27 -10.08 5.39 19.07
C PRO A 27 -11.32 5.13 19.95
N TYR A 28 -11.71 3.87 20.15
CA TYR A 28 -12.89 3.50 20.94
C TYR A 28 -12.65 2.22 21.73
N PRO A 29 -12.94 2.20 23.05
CA PRO A 29 -12.67 1.03 23.88
C PRO A 29 -13.68 -0.09 23.60
N ILE A 30 -13.18 -1.30 23.30
CA ILE A 30 -14.03 -2.44 22.90
C ILE A 30 -14.23 -3.45 24.04
N ARG A 31 -13.26 -3.56 24.97
CA ARG A 31 -13.24 -4.57 26.04
C ARG A 31 -13.70 -4.07 27.40
N THR A 32 -14.03 -2.80 27.52
CA THR A 32 -14.53 -2.22 28.77
C THR A 32 -16.05 -2.20 28.74
N SER A 33 -16.67 -2.64 29.83
CA SER A 33 -18.13 -2.69 29.90
C SER A 33 -18.74 -1.28 29.78
N PRO A 34 -19.72 -1.07 28.88
CA PRO A 34 -20.44 0.19 28.79
C PRO A 34 -20.98 0.60 30.16
N GLY A 35 -20.77 1.87 30.52
CA GLY A 35 -21.23 2.43 31.79
C GLY A 35 -20.21 2.42 32.92
N THR A 36 -19.11 1.65 32.82
CA THR A 36 -18.01 1.71 33.80
C THR A 36 -17.24 3.04 33.71
N LEU A 37 -16.67 3.50 34.83
CA LEU A 37 -15.83 4.70 34.85
C LEU A 37 -14.67 4.60 33.86
N VAL A 38 -14.02 3.44 33.81
CA VAL A 38 -12.92 3.14 32.88
C VAL A 38 -13.39 3.28 31.43
N HIS A 39 -14.56 2.75 31.07
CA HIS A 39 -15.11 2.92 29.72
C HIS A 39 -15.35 4.40 29.37
N ARG A 40 -15.94 5.18 30.29
CA ARG A 40 -16.19 6.62 30.06
C ARG A 40 -14.89 7.40 29.85
N ILE A 41 -13.87 7.14 30.69
CA ILE A 41 -12.56 7.77 30.57
C ILE A 41 -11.91 7.38 29.24
N SER A 42 -11.80 6.09 28.92
CA SER A 42 -11.17 5.63 27.68
C SER A 42 -11.90 6.11 26.42
N ALA A 43 -13.24 6.16 26.44
CA ALA A 43 -14.05 6.67 25.33
C ALA A 43 -13.86 8.17 25.08
N CYS A 44 -13.37 8.92 26.08
CA CYS A 44 -13.01 10.33 25.94
C CYS A 44 -11.54 10.51 25.56
N VAL A 45 -10.63 9.80 26.22
CA VAL A 45 -9.17 9.95 26.04
C VAL A 45 -8.71 9.44 24.68
N LEU A 46 -9.19 8.29 24.21
CA LEU A 46 -8.71 7.68 22.97
C LEU A 46 -8.98 8.55 21.73
N PRO A 47 -10.18 9.15 21.52
CA PRO A 47 -10.39 10.09 20.42
C PRO A 47 -9.53 11.35 20.52
N VAL A 48 -9.35 11.91 21.71
CA VAL A 48 -8.51 13.10 21.91
C VAL A 48 -7.06 12.79 21.55
N TYR A 49 -6.56 11.62 21.95
CA TYR A 49 -5.23 11.15 21.59
C TYR A 49 -5.06 10.98 20.06
N THR A 50 -6.02 10.34 19.38
CA THR A 50 -6.00 10.24 17.91
C THR A 50 -6.08 11.60 17.23
N LEU A 51 -6.85 12.55 17.78
CA LEU A 51 -6.91 13.92 17.28
C LEU A 51 -5.57 14.66 17.43
N LEU A 52 -4.89 14.49 18.55
CA LEU A 52 -3.55 15.05 18.77
C LEU A 52 -2.54 14.48 17.76
N LEU A 53 -2.58 13.17 17.51
CA LEU A 53 -1.76 12.52 16.49
C LEU A 53 -2.05 13.08 15.08
N LEU A 54 -3.33 13.28 14.74
CA LEU A 54 -3.75 13.87 13.48
C LEU A 54 -3.21 15.30 13.31
N ILE A 55 -3.34 16.14 14.34
CA ILE A 55 -2.84 17.53 14.31
C ILE A 55 -1.31 17.55 14.18
N LEU A 56 -0.62 16.74 14.97
CA LEU A 56 0.85 16.64 14.94
C LEU A 56 1.35 16.19 13.56
N TYR A 57 0.71 15.16 12.99
CA TYR A 57 1.06 14.68 11.66
C TYR A 57 0.66 15.68 10.56
N GLY A 58 -0.45 16.39 10.71
CA GLY A 58 -0.89 17.44 9.79
C GLY A 58 0.11 18.59 9.71
N TYR A 59 0.67 18.97 10.86
CA TYR A 59 1.76 19.95 10.92
C TYR A 59 3.02 19.45 10.20
N PHE A 60 3.40 18.18 10.39
CA PHE A 60 4.51 17.56 9.65
C PHE A 60 4.25 17.53 8.14
N PHE A 61 3.07 17.13 7.71
CA PHE A 61 2.69 17.09 6.30
C PHE A 61 2.74 18.49 5.67
N ALA A 62 2.33 19.54 6.39
CA ALA A 62 2.45 20.92 5.90
C ALA A 62 3.91 21.36 5.70
N ILE A 63 4.81 20.95 6.61
CA ILE A 63 6.26 21.19 6.44
C ILE A 63 6.76 20.49 5.18
N GLU A 64 6.41 19.22 5.02
CA GLU A 64 6.81 18.40 3.88
C GLU A 64 6.29 18.98 2.56
N LEU A 65 5.02 19.35 2.49
CA LEU A 65 4.39 19.95 1.31
C LEU A 65 5.09 21.26 0.88
N ILE A 66 5.48 22.10 1.84
CA ILE A 66 6.18 23.37 1.56
C ILE A 66 7.61 23.11 1.09
N LEU A 67 8.35 22.21 1.74
CA LEU A 67 9.68 21.81 1.31
C LEU A 67 9.63 21.20 -0.09
N PHE A 68 8.64 20.35 -0.35
CA PHE A 68 8.41 19.68 -1.61
C PHE A 68 8.08 20.66 -2.74
N THR A 69 7.07 21.51 -2.56
CA THR A 69 6.65 22.49 -3.58
C THR A 69 7.80 23.42 -3.95
N ARG A 70 8.61 23.85 -2.97
CA ARG A 70 9.79 24.69 -3.23
C ARG A 70 10.91 23.94 -3.96
N THR A 71 11.09 22.66 -3.69
CA THR A 71 12.21 21.89 -4.23
C THR A 71 11.93 21.40 -5.65
N TYR A 72 10.69 21.01 -5.96
CA TYR A 72 10.31 20.44 -7.26
C TYR A 72 9.52 21.40 -8.15
N HIS A 73 9.53 22.71 -7.87
CA HIS A 73 8.75 23.69 -8.64
C HIS A 73 9.06 23.62 -10.14
N ASP A 74 10.34 23.61 -10.51
CA ASP A 74 10.78 23.58 -11.90
C ASP A 74 10.51 22.24 -12.59
N ASP A 75 10.60 21.14 -11.84
CA ASP A 75 10.32 19.79 -12.32
C ASP A 75 8.80 19.57 -12.54
N LEU A 76 7.96 20.15 -11.67
CA LEU A 76 6.51 20.18 -11.80
C LEU A 76 6.07 20.95 -13.04
N LEU A 77 6.72 22.09 -13.34
CA LEU A 77 6.44 22.89 -14.52
C LEU A 77 6.77 22.17 -15.84
N ARG A 78 7.70 21.21 -15.81
CA ARG A 78 8.12 20.43 -16.98
C ARG A 78 7.29 19.17 -17.23
N LEU A 79 6.40 18.78 -16.29
CA LEU A 79 5.47 17.64 -16.40
C LEU A 79 6.11 16.35 -16.93
N GLU A 80 7.36 16.05 -16.56
CA GLU A 80 7.98 14.79 -16.97
C GLU A 80 7.22 13.62 -16.32
N PHE A 81 6.71 12.70 -17.15
CA PHE A 81 5.86 11.58 -16.74
C PHE A 81 6.43 10.79 -15.55
N PHE A 82 7.72 10.45 -15.56
CA PHE A 82 8.40 9.73 -14.49
C PHE A 82 8.48 10.50 -13.18
N THR A 83 8.76 11.79 -13.28
CA THR A 83 8.83 12.67 -12.12
C THR A 83 7.45 12.78 -11.50
N MET A 84 6.38 12.94 -12.31
CA MET A 84 5.00 12.98 -11.82
C MET A 84 4.60 11.75 -10.99
N PHE A 85 5.00 10.52 -11.38
CA PHE A 85 4.69 9.32 -10.59
C PHE A 85 5.42 9.27 -9.25
N ILE A 86 6.70 9.67 -9.22
CA ILE A 86 7.47 9.74 -7.97
C ILE A 86 6.87 10.80 -7.03
N LEU A 87 6.45 11.94 -7.59
CA LEU A 87 5.76 12.99 -6.86
C LEU A 87 4.43 12.49 -6.29
N LEU A 88 3.60 11.84 -7.11
CA LEU A 88 2.32 11.26 -6.68
C LEU A 88 2.52 10.22 -5.57
N TYR A 89 3.54 9.38 -5.67
CA TYR A 89 3.91 8.42 -4.63
C TYR A 89 4.26 9.11 -3.31
N ARG A 90 5.10 10.14 -3.35
CA ARG A 90 5.56 10.82 -2.13
C ARG A 90 4.40 11.51 -1.43
N GLU A 91 3.59 12.24 -2.19
CA GLU A 91 2.36 12.85 -1.68
C GLU A 91 1.41 11.81 -1.12
N TYR A 92 1.24 10.70 -1.82
CA TYR A 92 0.38 9.62 -1.37
C TYR A 92 0.90 8.96 -0.06
N TYR A 93 2.20 8.72 0.06
CA TYR A 93 2.82 8.16 1.26
C TYR A 93 2.62 9.05 2.50
N PHE A 94 2.80 10.36 2.34
CA PHE A 94 2.65 11.31 3.45
C PHE A 94 1.20 11.78 3.67
N ALA A 95 0.33 11.77 2.66
CA ALA A 95 -1.07 12.12 2.83
C ALA A 95 -1.89 10.98 3.43
N LEU A 96 -1.53 9.71 3.16
CA LEU A 96 -2.33 8.57 3.63
C LEU A 96 -2.54 8.58 5.16
N PRO A 97 -1.53 8.79 6.02
CA PRO A 97 -1.73 8.80 7.47
C PRO A 97 -2.80 9.79 7.91
N LEU A 98 -2.88 10.98 7.30
CA LEU A 98 -3.93 11.96 7.58
C LEU A 98 -5.31 11.41 7.24
N VAL A 99 -5.45 10.82 6.05
CA VAL A 99 -6.71 10.22 5.60
C VAL A 99 -7.12 9.08 6.54
N VAL A 100 -6.19 8.17 6.86
CA VAL A 100 -6.46 7.01 7.73
C VAL A 100 -6.87 7.46 9.14
N LEU A 101 -6.13 8.38 9.76
CA LEU A 101 -6.46 8.88 11.10
C LEU A 101 -7.79 9.62 11.12
N PHE A 102 -8.05 10.45 10.11
CA PHE A 102 -9.31 11.16 9.98
C PHE A 102 -10.49 10.19 9.85
N LEU A 103 -10.34 9.13 9.05
CA LEU A 103 -11.35 8.09 8.91
C LEU A 103 -11.57 7.30 10.19
N LEU A 104 -10.50 6.96 10.90
CA LEU A 104 -10.60 6.28 12.19
C LEU A 104 -11.30 7.16 13.23
N LEU A 105 -11.11 8.48 13.18
CA LEU A 105 -11.82 9.42 14.04
C LEU A 105 -13.32 9.49 13.70
N LEU A 106 -13.66 9.71 12.42
CA LEU A 106 -15.04 9.83 11.96
C LEU A 106 -15.82 8.52 12.09
N ARG A 107 -15.19 7.40 11.77
CA ARG A 107 -15.75 6.05 11.82
C ARG A 107 -15.19 5.25 13.00
N ARG A 108 -15.05 5.89 14.17
CA ARG A 108 -14.50 5.28 15.39
C ARG A 108 -15.14 3.95 15.82
N ASN A 109 -16.40 3.72 15.43
CA ASN A 109 -17.13 2.48 15.74
C ASN A 109 -17.00 1.40 14.65
N ALA A 110 -16.49 1.72 13.46
CA ALA A 110 -16.47 0.78 12.33
C ALA A 110 -15.54 -0.42 12.60
N TYR A 111 -14.28 -0.18 12.99
CA TYR A 111 -13.34 -1.25 13.31
C TYR A 111 -13.76 -2.10 14.51
N PRO A 112 -14.25 -1.51 15.62
CA PRO A 112 -14.90 -2.29 16.68
C PRO A 112 -16.07 -3.14 16.20
N SER A 113 -16.95 -2.58 15.37
CA SER A 113 -18.10 -3.32 14.81
C SER A 113 -17.67 -4.47 13.91
N ILE A 114 -16.63 -4.28 13.10
CA ILE A 114 -16.03 -5.34 12.28
C ILE A 114 -15.54 -6.47 13.18
N LEU A 115 -14.77 -6.16 14.23
CA LEU A 115 -14.23 -7.18 15.14
C LEU A 115 -15.32 -8.00 15.81
N ILE A 116 -16.35 -7.33 16.34
CA ILE A 116 -17.48 -8.00 17.00
C ILE A 116 -18.24 -8.85 15.99
N SER A 117 -18.57 -8.30 14.81
CA SER A 117 -19.34 -9.03 13.80
C SER A 117 -18.61 -10.26 13.27
N VAL A 118 -17.29 -10.18 13.08
CA VAL A 118 -16.49 -11.32 12.61
C VAL A 118 -16.41 -12.39 13.70
N GLU A 119 -16.16 -11.99 14.95
CA GLU A 119 -16.10 -12.94 16.06
C GLU A 119 -17.43 -13.64 16.30
N ASP A 120 -18.54 -12.89 16.26
CA ASP A 120 -19.89 -13.44 16.36
C ASP A 120 -20.18 -14.38 15.19
N ALA A 121 -19.69 -14.10 13.98
CA ALA A 121 -19.92 -14.97 12.82
C ALA A 121 -19.15 -16.30 12.90
N ILE A 122 -17.96 -16.32 13.50
CA ILE A 122 -17.06 -17.48 13.47
C ILE A 122 -16.97 -18.26 14.79
N GLY A 123 -17.61 -17.77 15.86
CA GLY A 123 -17.52 -18.34 17.21
C GLY A 123 -17.88 -19.83 17.32
N SER A 124 -18.77 -20.34 16.46
CA SER A 124 -19.14 -21.77 16.39
C SER A 124 -18.38 -22.57 15.34
N CYS A 125 -17.79 -21.90 14.33
CA CYS A 125 -17.28 -22.55 13.13
C CYS A 125 -15.80 -22.95 13.24
N LEU A 126 -15.02 -22.33 14.15
CA LEU A 126 -13.57 -22.53 14.22
C LEU A 126 -13.14 -23.53 15.29
N THR A 127 -12.17 -24.37 14.93
CA THR A 127 -11.48 -25.25 15.88
C THR A 127 -10.49 -24.46 16.75
N ARG A 128 -10.15 -25.00 17.93
CA ARG A 128 -9.13 -24.42 18.82
C ARG A 128 -7.77 -24.21 18.12
N GLN A 129 -7.42 -25.11 17.20
CA GLN A 129 -6.17 -24.99 16.43
C GLN A 129 -6.21 -23.83 15.44
N GLN A 130 -7.31 -23.65 14.71
CA GLN A 130 -7.48 -22.51 13.80
C GLN A 130 -7.48 -21.17 14.54
N ILE A 131 -8.14 -21.10 15.70
CA ILE A 131 -8.10 -19.92 16.57
C ILE A 131 -6.65 -19.58 16.97
N ARG A 132 -5.84 -20.60 17.36
CA ARG A 132 -4.42 -20.39 17.68
C ARG A 132 -3.63 -19.86 16.49
N ILE A 133 -3.89 -20.36 15.28
CA ILE A 133 -3.23 -19.89 14.06
C ILE A 133 -3.57 -18.41 13.79
N VAL A 134 -4.84 -18.02 13.86
CA VAL A 134 -5.27 -16.62 13.67
C VAL A 134 -4.66 -15.70 14.73
N ARG A 135 -4.65 -16.12 16.00
CA ARG A 135 -4.01 -15.36 17.08
C ARG A 135 -2.50 -15.20 16.86
N LEU A 136 -1.82 -16.27 16.46
CA LEU A 136 -0.40 -16.25 16.15
C LEU A 136 -0.10 -15.31 14.98
N PHE A 137 -0.95 -15.34 13.94
CA PHE A 137 -0.86 -14.40 12.83
C PHE A 137 -0.92 -12.95 13.31
N HIS A 138 -1.85 -12.58 14.18
CA HIS A 138 -1.93 -11.20 14.70
C HIS A 138 -0.70 -10.79 15.52
N TYR A 139 -0.12 -11.71 16.31
CA TYR A 139 1.14 -11.43 17.02
C TYR A 139 2.31 -11.23 16.06
N LEU A 140 2.47 -12.15 15.10
CA LEU A 140 3.54 -12.09 14.11
C LEU A 140 3.41 -10.85 13.22
N ALA A 141 2.19 -10.51 12.81
CA ALA A 141 1.92 -9.30 12.03
C ALA A 141 2.43 -8.07 12.77
N TRP A 142 2.09 -7.89 14.05
CA TRP A 142 2.61 -6.75 14.83
C TRP A 142 4.12 -6.78 15.02
N ALA A 143 4.72 -7.94 15.26
CA ALA A 143 6.17 -8.05 15.34
C ALA A 143 6.84 -7.60 14.03
N VAL A 144 6.31 -8.01 12.88
CA VAL A 144 6.77 -7.59 11.55
C VAL A 144 6.53 -6.10 11.33
N LEU A 145 5.37 -5.55 11.71
CA LEU A 145 5.08 -4.11 11.60
C LEU A 145 6.08 -3.26 12.37
N LEU A 146 6.38 -3.64 13.62
CA LEU A 146 7.37 -2.95 14.44
C LEU A 146 8.78 -3.07 13.84
N THR A 147 9.12 -4.23 13.28
CA THR A 147 10.40 -4.45 12.61
C THR A 147 10.53 -3.59 11.35
N VAL A 148 9.46 -3.49 10.53
CA VAL A 148 9.43 -2.62 9.35
C VAL A 148 9.53 -1.15 9.75
N SER A 149 8.82 -0.71 10.79
CA SER A 149 8.92 0.66 11.31
C SER A 149 10.34 0.98 11.77
N ALA A 150 10.99 0.07 12.51
CA ALA A 150 12.38 0.23 12.91
C ALA A 150 13.33 0.27 11.69
N GLY A 151 13.10 -0.60 10.70
CA GLY A 151 13.84 -0.60 9.44
C GLY A 151 13.72 0.72 8.67
N VAL A 152 12.51 1.28 8.59
CA VAL A 152 12.24 2.60 8.00
C VAL A 152 13.03 3.70 8.71
N SER A 153 13.04 3.71 10.05
CA SER A 153 13.86 4.67 10.82
C SER A 153 15.35 4.51 10.55
N ILE A 154 15.87 3.28 10.49
CA ILE A 154 17.28 3.01 10.20
C ILE A 154 17.64 3.48 8.78
N CYS A 155 16.80 3.18 7.79
CA CYS A 155 16.99 3.64 6.41
C CYS A 155 16.98 5.16 6.31
N ASN A 156 16.07 5.83 7.04
CA ASN A 156 16.00 7.28 7.10
C ASN A 156 17.26 7.87 7.75
N TYR A 157 17.76 7.28 8.84
CA TYR A 157 19.02 7.67 9.48
C TYR A 157 20.19 7.63 8.50
N TYR A 158 20.38 6.50 7.80
CA TYR A 158 21.48 6.37 6.82
C TYR A 158 21.32 7.30 5.62
N GLY A 159 20.09 7.49 5.13
CA GLY A 159 19.79 8.47 4.08
C GLY A 159 20.16 9.89 4.51
N PHE A 160 19.81 10.27 5.73
CA PHE A 160 20.14 11.58 6.30
C PHE A 160 21.65 11.78 6.50
N GLN A 161 22.37 10.74 6.96
CA GLN A 161 23.83 10.79 7.04
C GLN A 161 24.47 11.00 5.67
N ARG A 162 23.93 10.36 4.62
CA ARG A 162 24.38 10.55 3.24
C ARG A 162 24.11 11.97 2.74
N LEU A 163 22.94 12.53 3.07
CA LEU A 163 22.60 13.94 2.81
C LEU A 163 23.62 14.88 3.45
N LEU A 164 23.89 14.74 4.75
CA LEU A 164 24.84 15.59 5.46
C LEU A 164 26.26 15.52 4.88
N LYS A 165 26.73 14.31 4.52
CA LYS A 165 28.03 14.14 3.87
C LYS A 165 28.12 14.89 2.55
N LYS A 166 27.08 14.83 1.71
CA LYS A 166 27.04 15.56 0.44
C LYS A 166 26.91 17.07 0.64
N LEU A 167 26.12 17.49 1.63
CA LEU A 167 25.96 18.90 1.96
C LEU A 167 27.26 19.51 2.49
N ALA A 168 28.03 18.75 3.29
CA ALA A 168 29.33 19.17 3.79
C ALA A 168 30.39 19.38 2.68
N VAL A 169 30.24 18.72 1.53
CA VAL A 169 31.10 18.97 0.35
C VAL A 169 30.79 20.33 -0.28
N ILE A 170 29.52 20.75 -0.27
CA ILE A 170 29.07 22.03 -0.85
C ILE A 170 29.28 23.18 0.13
N ILE A 171 28.96 22.95 1.40
CA ILE A 171 29.08 23.91 2.50
C ILE A 171 29.98 23.27 3.58
N PRO A 172 31.31 23.53 3.52
CA PRO A 172 32.26 22.97 4.47
C PRO A 172 31.89 23.28 5.92
N GLY A 173 32.03 22.29 6.80
CA GLY A 173 31.69 22.43 8.22
C GLY A 173 30.23 22.15 8.57
N THR A 174 29.40 21.75 7.61
CA THR A 174 28.03 21.30 7.90
C THR A 174 28.03 19.99 8.68
N THR A 175 27.42 19.99 9.86
CA THR A 175 27.27 18.83 10.74
C THR A 175 25.80 18.64 11.14
N LYS A 176 25.51 17.59 11.93
CA LYS A 176 24.17 17.36 12.49
C LYS A 176 23.68 18.51 13.38
N ASP A 177 24.61 19.24 13.99
CA ASP A 177 24.31 20.35 14.90
C ASP A 177 24.16 21.68 14.15
N SER A 178 24.55 21.73 12.88
CA SER A 178 24.32 22.90 12.03
C SER A 178 22.83 23.21 11.94
N VAL A 179 22.52 24.50 11.94
CA VAL A 179 21.15 25.01 11.98
C VAL A 179 20.73 25.43 10.58
N GLN A 180 19.52 25.07 10.18
CA GLN A 180 18.90 25.54 8.94
C GLN A 180 17.67 26.42 9.23
N PRO A 181 17.43 27.46 8.43
CA PRO A 181 16.24 28.27 8.56
C PRO A 181 15.00 27.49 8.09
N LEU A 182 13.98 27.40 8.96
CA LEU A 182 12.67 26.82 8.64
C LEU A 182 11.58 27.71 9.24
N SER A 183 10.99 28.56 8.40
CA SER A 183 10.04 29.60 8.82
C SER A 183 8.74 29.08 9.45
N ILE A 184 8.44 27.79 9.28
CA ILE A 184 7.23 27.15 9.81
C ILE A 184 7.44 26.71 11.27
N ILE A 185 8.69 26.50 11.69
CA ILE A 185 9.00 26.07 13.06
C ILE A 185 9.11 27.30 13.97
N PRO A 186 8.48 27.30 15.17
CA PRO A 186 8.65 28.38 16.14
C PRO A 186 10.14 28.66 16.39
N GLY A 187 10.56 29.92 16.18
CA GLY A 187 11.97 30.33 16.27
C GLY A 187 12.70 30.39 14.91
N GLY A 188 12.08 29.94 13.82
CA GLY A 188 12.55 30.15 12.45
C GLY A 188 13.81 29.37 12.05
N VAL A 189 14.37 28.58 12.97
CA VAL A 189 15.61 27.83 12.79
C VAL A 189 15.56 26.49 13.51
N VAL A 190 16.08 25.42 12.89
CA VAL A 190 16.14 24.08 13.47
C VAL A 190 17.43 23.37 13.08
N SER A 191 18.02 22.63 14.03
CA SER A 191 19.19 21.81 13.74
C SER A 191 18.83 20.61 12.86
N HIS A 192 19.76 20.20 12.00
CA HIS A 192 19.60 19.01 11.17
C HIS A 192 19.32 17.75 12.02
N GLY A 193 19.88 17.67 13.22
CA GLY A 193 19.62 16.59 14.16
C GLY A 193 18.17 16.51 14.63
N VAL A 194 17.54 17.64 14.95
CA VAL A 194 16.12 17.66 15.35
C VAL A 194 15.24 17.34 14.14
N LEU A 195 15.59 17.84 12.96
CA LEU A 195 14.89 17.50 11.73
C LEU A 195 14.88 15.98 11.48
N LEU A 196 16.05 15.33 11.64
CA LEU A 196 16.18 13.88 11.52
C LEU A 196 15.21 13.14 12.44
N TRP A 197 15.18 13.49 13.73
CA TRP A 197 14.28 12.88 14.69
C TRP A 197 12.80 13.01 14.31
N ILE A 198 12.40 14.19 13.81
CA ILE A 198 11.03 14.44 13.35
C ILE A 198 10.69 13.54 12.16
N TYR A 199 11.56 13.46 11.15
CA TYR A 199 11.35 12.60 9.98
C TYR A 199 11.39 11.11 10.32
N GLU A 200 12.25 10.67 11.24
CA GLU A 200 12.27 9.28 11.71
C GLU A 200 10.92 8.89 12.32
N PHE A 201 10.40 9.73 13.21
CA PHE A 201 9.10 9.49 13.83
C PHE A 201 7.96 9.50 12.79
N ALA A 202 7.94 10.50 11.91
CA ALA A 202 6.89 10.64 10.91
C ALA A 202 6.88 9.49 9.89
N ASN A 203 8.05 9.06 9.39
CA ASN A 203 8.17 7.94 8.47
C ASN A 203 7.81 6.60 9.15
N SER A 204 8.28 6.39 10.39
CA SER A 204 7.86 5.23 11.19
C SER A 204 6.35 5.17 11.35
N TYR A 205 5.74 6.27 11.76
CA TYR A 205 4.31 6.33 11.98
C TYR A 205 3.51 6.19 10.67
N ALA A 206 3.99 6.75 9.57
CA ALA A 206 3.40 6.56 8.25
C ALA A 206 3.39 5.08 7.84
N SER A 207 4.50 4.38 8.08
CA SER A 207 4.60 2.94 7.79
C SER A 207 3.60 2.09 8.57
N LEU A 208 3.33 2.48 9.82
CA LEU A 208 2.31 1.86 10.67
C LEU A 208 0.90 2.15 10.15
N CYS A 209 0.60 3.40 9.77
CA CYS A 209 -0.70 3.79 9.21
C CYS A 209 -1.03 3.02 7.92
N TRP A 210 -0.01 2.73 7.11
CA TRP A 210 -0.14 1.93 5.89
C TRP A 210 -0.54 0.48 6.16
N SER A 211 -0.01 -0.09 7.24
CA SER A 211 0.09 -1.55 7.38
C SER A 211 -0.77 -2.11 8.51
N ALA A 212 -0.99 -1.36 9.59
CA ALA A 212 -1.80 -1.80 10.73
C ALA A 212 -3.28 -2.03 10.33
N PRO A 213 -4.04 -1.03 9.83
CA PRO A 213 -5.41 -1.21 9.31
C PRO A 213 -5.59 -2.44 8.44
N THR A 214 -4.65 -2.63 7.51
CA THR A 214 -4.63 -3.70 6.51
C THR A 214 -4.41 -5.08 7.13
N THR A 215 -3.44 -5.21 8.04
CA THR A 215 -3.12 -6.49 8.69
C THR A 215 -4.20 -6.97 9.65
N LEU A 216 -4.97 -6.07 10.25
CA LEU A 216 -6.17 -6.45 11.01
C LEU A 216 -7.21 -7.10 10.12
N ILE A 217 -7.57 -6.43 9.02
CA ILE A 217 -8.54 -6.95 8.05
C ILE A 217 -8.06 -8.30 7.52
N LEU A 218 -6.77 -8.41 7.21
CA LEU A 218 -6.16 -9.64 6.75
C LEU A 218 -6.34 -10.81 7.72
N GLY A 219 -6.07 -10.61 9.01
CA GLY A 219 -6.24 -11.65 10.03
C GLY A 219 -7.70 -12.08 10.21
N LEU A 220 -8.64 -11.13 10.12
CA LEU A 220 -10.08 -11.42 10.15
C LEU A 220 -10.55 -12.17 8.90
N THR A 221 -10.05 -11.79 7.72
CA THR A 221 -10.29 -12.49 6.46
C THR A 221 -9.75 -13.93 6.50
N ILE A 222 -8.57 -14.16 7.09
CA ILE A 222 -8.04 -15.52 7.30
C ILE A 222 -9.02 -16.35 8.16
N ALA A 223 -9.54 -15.76 9.23
CA ALA A 223 -10.47 -16.43 10.13
C ALA A 223 -11.80 -16.79 9.43
N ILE A 224 -12.35 -15.87 8.63
CA ILE A 224 -13.54 -16.11 7.79
C ILE A 224 -13.27 -17.22 6.77
N GLY A 225 -12.11 -17.20 6.11
CA GLY A 225 -11.74 -18.22 5.13
C GLY A 225 -11.64 -19.62 5.74
N PHE A 226 -11.16 -19.75 6.98
CA PHE A 226 -11.25 -21.01 7.72
C PHE A 226 -12.69 -21.44 8.00
N GLY A 227 -13.59 -20.50 8.30
CA GLY A 227 -15.02 -20.76 8.47
C GLY A 227 -15.63 -21.39 7.21
N PHE A 228 -15.39 -20.79 6.03
CA PHE A 228 -15.84 -21.37 4.76
C PHE A 228 -15.21 -22.73 4.45
N ASP A 229 -13.90 -22.90 4.70
CA ASP A 229 -13.21 -24.16 4.46
C ASP A 229 -13.76 -25.30 5.34
N ASN A 230 -14.14 -25.01 6.59
CA ASN A 230 -14.79 -25.97 7.47
C ASN A 230 -16.17 -26.37 6.95
N GLY A 231 -16.98 -25.41 6.48
CA GLY A 231 -18.28 -25.71 5.85
C GLY A 231 -18.14 -26.57 4.59
N ALA A 232 -17.14 -26.27 3.74
CA ALA A 232 -16.85 -27.07 2.55
C ALA A 232 -16.39 -28.50 2.90
N LYS A 233 -15.57 -28.67 3.94
CA LYS A 233 -15.14 -29.99 4.43
C LYS A 233 -16.32 -30.80 4.96
N GLU A 234 -17.26 -30.16 5.64
CA GLU A 234 -18.44 -30.81 6.18
C GLU A 234 -19.38 -31.29 5.06
N LEU A 235 -19.62 -30.48 4.04
CA LEU A 235 -20.37 -30.92 2.85
C LEU A 235 -19.67 -32.07 2.13
N ARG A 236 -18.34 -32.00 1.97
CA ARG A 236 -17.55 -33.08 1.39
C ARG A 236 -17.68 -34.38 2.19
N ARG A 237 -17.75 -34.28 3.51
CA ARG A 237 -17.95 -35.41 4.40
C ARG A 237 -19.35 -36.02 4.19
N MET A 238 -20.40 -35.21 4.11
CA MET A 238 -21.77 -35.70 3.81
C MET A 238 -21.84 -36.42 2.45
N VAL A 239 -21.18 -35.87 1.42
CA VAL A 239 -21.09 -36.52 0.10
C VAL A 239 -20.45 -37.91 0.18
N LYS A 240 -19.44 -38.10 1.03
CA LYS A 240 -18.77 -39.40 1.22
C LYS A 240 -19.60 -40.37 2.07
N GLU A 241 -20.18 -39.88 3.16
CA GLU A 241 -21.03 -40.67 4.08
C GLU A 241 -22.27 -41.24 3.36
N ARG A 242 -22.74 -40.53 2.33
CA ARG A 242 -23.85 -40.96 1.47
C ARG A 242 -23.65 -42.36 0.85
N ALA A 243 -22.43 -42.71 0.46
CA ALA A 243 -22.15 -44.02 -0.13
C ALA A 243 -22.35 -45.18 0.86
N LEU A 244 -22.43 -44.89 2.16
CA LEU A 244 -22.39 -45.89 3.23
C LEU A 244 -23.73 -46.08 3.96
N ARG A 245 -24.72 -45.19 3.80
CA ARG A 245 -26.00 -45.26 4.55
C ARG A 245 -27.19 -44.79 3.71
N ALA A 246 -28.13 -45.69 3.45
CA ALA A 246 -29.45 -45.38 2.87
C ALA A 246 -30.52 -45.61 3.95
N SER A 247 -30.89 -44.56 4.69
CA SER A 247 -32.01 -44.61 5.64
C SER A 247 -32.71 -43.25 5.72
N LEU A 248 -34.03 -43.25 5.90
CA LEU A 248 -34.85 -42.03 6.00
C LEU A 248 -34.41 -41.10 7.15
N LYS A 249 -33.94 -41.67 8.27
CA LYS A 249 -33.40 -40.91 9.40
C LYS A 249 -32.13 -40.13 9.03
N TYR A 250 -31.30 -40.74 8.17
CA TYR A 250 -30.08 -40.10 7.66
C TYR A 250 -30.40 -38.95 6.71
N ASP A 251 -31.46 -39.06 5.89
CA ASP A 251 -31.82 -37.99 4.97
C ASP A 251 -32.27 -36.71 5.71
N PHE A 252 -33.03 -36.84 6.81
CA PHE A 252 -33.42 -35.70 7.64
C PHE A 252 -32.21 -35.03 8.32
N GLU A 253 -31.30 -35.83 8.88
CA GLU A 253 -30.06 -35.36 9.51
C GLU A 253 -29.18 -34.59 8.51
N VAL A 254 -29.08 -35.07 7.27
CA VAL A 254 -28.33 -34.38 6.21
C VAL A 254 -29.00 -33.05 5.84
N CYS A 255 -30.33 -33.01 5.71
CA CYS A 255 -31.05 -31.77 5.45
C CYS A 255 -30.87 -30.73 6.56
N GLU A 256 -30.92 -31.14 7.83
CA GLU A 256 -30.68 -30.28 8.99
C GLU A 256 -29.25 -29.72 8.97
N ARG A 257 -28.25 -30.58 8.76
CA ARG A 257 -26.84 -30.14 8.65
C ARG A 257 -26.62 -29.19 7.47
N ILE A 258 -27.27 -29.38 6.31
CA ILE A 258 -27.18 -28.44 5.18
C ILE A 258 -27.82 -27.09 5.55
N ALA A 259 -28.95 -27.09 6.28
CA ALA A 259 -29.61 -25.86 6.72
C ALA A 259 -28.76 -25.09 7.73
N GLU A 260 -28.12 -25.78 8.67
CA GLU A 260 -27.15 -25.19 9.60
C GLU A 260 -25.98 -24.56 8.85
N LEU A 261 -25.35 -25.31 7.92
CA LEU A 261 -24.26 -24.79 7.10
C LEU A 261 -24.67 -23.59 6.24
N ARG A 262 -25.90 -23.57 5.72
CA ARG A 262 -26.44 -22.41 4.99
C ARG A 262 -26.53 -21.19 5.89
N ASN A 263 -27.00 -21.35 7.13
CA ASN A 263 -27.07 -20.27 8.10
C ASN A 263 -25.69 -19.77 8.52
N GLU A 264 -24.73 -20.67 8.73
CA GLU A 264 -23.33 -20.31 8.99
C GLU A 264 -22.72 -19.53 7.82
N HIS A 265 -22.93 -20.00 6.58
CA HIS A 265 -22.47 -19.33 5.37
C HIS A 265 -23.04 -17.91 5.24
N ARG A 266 -24.34 -17.72 5.54
CA ARG A 266 -24.97 -16.40 5.59
C ARG A 266 -24.36 -15.48 6.65
N ARG A 267 -24.02 -16.00 7.84
CA ARG A 267 -23.35 -15.24 8.90
C ARG A 267 -21.95 -14.80 8.46
N LEU A 268 -21.18 -15.70 7.85
CA LEU A 268 -19.85 -15.38 7.30
C LEU A 268 -19.93 -14.30 6.20
N ARG A 269 -20.91 -14.42 5.29
CA ARG A 269 -21.20 -13.39 4.28
C ARG A 269 -21.56 -12.04 4.90
N GLY A 270 -22.38 -12.04 5.96
CA GLY A 270 -22.71 -10.83 6.73
C GLY A 270 -21.48 -10.16 7.36
N ALA A 271 -20.53 -10.96 7.86
CA ALA A 271 -19.27 -10.45 8.38
C ALA A 271 -18.39 -9.82 7.28
N ILE A 272 -18.31 -10.43 6.10
CA ILE A 272 -17.64 -9.84 4.92
C ILE A 272 -18.28 -8.51 4.53
N THR A 273 -19.61 -8.45 4.50
CA THR A 273 -20.34 -7.21 4.19
C THR A 273 -20.03 -6.10 5.21
N THR A 274 -19.86 -6.47 6.48
CA THR A 274 -19.46 -5.54 7.55
C THR A 274 -18.02 -5.06 7.36
N ILE A 275 -17.09 -5.92 6.94
CA ILE A 275 -15.72 -5.52 6.57
C ILE A 275 -15.77 -4.56 5.37
N ASN A 276 -16.47 -4.93 4.32
CA ASN A 276 -16.55 -4.17 3.07
C ASN A 276 -17.15 -2.78 3.28
N SER A 277 -18.11 -2.60 4.18
CA SER A 277 -18.75 -1.30 4.49
C SER A 277 -17.97 -0.48 5.52
N GLY A 278 -17.37 -1.13 6.52
CA GLY A 278 -16.63 -0.46 7.59
C GLY A 278 -15.22 -0.03 7.17
N ALA A 279 -14.56 -0.82 6.33
CA ALA A 279 -13.17 -0.61 5.89
C ALA A 279 -13.01 -0.32 4.39
N THR A 280 -14.10 0.05 3.70
CA THR A 280 -14.14 0.31 2.25
C THR A 280 -12.98 1.18 1.78
N LEU A 281 -12.80 2.34 2.40
CA LEU A 281 -11.83 3.32 1.96
C LEU A 281 -10.40 2.88 2.26
N THR A 282 -10.17 2.16 3.37
CA THR A 282 -8.89 1.50 3.63
C THR A 282 -8.56 0.48 2.53
N ILE A 283 -9.54 -0.31 2.10
CA ILE A 283 -9.37 -1.28 1.01
C ILE A 283 -9.06 -0.56 -0.32
N ILE A 284 -9.78 0.51 -0.65
CA ILE A 284 -9.53 1.30 -1.87
C ILE A 284 -8.12 1.90 -1.84
N MET A 285 -7.74 2.58 -0.76
CA MET A 285 -6.43 3.24 -0.65
C MET A 285 -5.31 2.19 -0.72
N THR A 286 -5.38 1.11 0.06
CA THR A 286 -4.35 0.07 0.00
C THR A 286 -4.23 -0.53 -1.40
N THR A 287 -5.34 -0.76 -2.10
CA THR A 287 -5.32 -1.20 -3.52
C THR A 287 -4.76 -0.18 -4.48
N PHE A 288 -5.01 1.11 -4.28
CA PHE A 288 -4.35 2.16 -5.06
C PHE A 288 -2.82 2.16 -4.84
N GLY A 289 -2.41 1.91 -3.60
CA GLY A 289 -1.01 1.67 -3.25
C GLY A 289 -0.37 0.51 -3.98
N ASP A 290 -1.07 -0.61 -4.11
CA ASP A 290 -0.58 -1.79 -4.83
C ASP A 290 -0.26 -1.52 -6.31
N ILE A 291 -0.86 -0.48 -6.90
CA ILE A 291 -0.55 -0.02 -8.27
C ILE A 291 0.61 0.98 -8.23
N LEU A 292 0.49 2.01 -7.38
CA LEU A 292 1.41 3.14 -7.35
C LEU A 292 2.83 2.73 -6.92
N MET A 293 2.95 1.84 -5.93
CA MET A 293 4.22 1.42 -5.34
C MET A 293 5.12 0.69 -6.37
N PRO A 294 4.67 -0.36 -7.08
CA PRO A 294 5.49 -0.99 -8.11
C PRO A 294 5.82 -0.04 -9.27
N ILE A 295 4.86 0.75 -9.75
CA ILE A 295 5.10 1.70 -10.86
C ILE A 295 6.17 2.72 -10.48
N THR A 296 6.16 3.20 -9.23
CA THR A 296 7.17 4.14 -8.73
C THR A 296 8.54 3.48 -8.62
N LEU A 297 8.61 2.24 -8.12
CA LEU A 297 9.84 1.47 -8.03
C LEU A 297 10.48 1.27 -9.40
N ILE A 298 9.66 0.89 -10.40
CA ILE A 298 10.05 0.73 -11.80
C ILE A 298 10.53 2.06 -12.36
N SER A 299 9.73 3.13 -12.21
CA SER A 299 10.06 4.48 -12.69
C SER A 299 11.42 4.94 -12.15
N ARG A 300 11.67 4.73 -10.86
CA ARG A 300 12.94 5.11 -10.22
C ARG A 300 14.10 4.24 -10.68
N ALA A 301 13.91 2.93 -10.89
CA ALA A 301 14.95 2.06 -11.45
C ALA A 301 15.37 2.47 -12.87
N PHE A 302 14.45 3.10 -13.61
CA PHE A 302 14.67 3.53 -14.98
C PHE A 302 15.10 5.00 -15.13
N GLN A 303 15.01 5.83 -14.09
CA GLN A 303 15.43 7.23 -14.14
C GLN A 303 16.97 7.36 -14.19
N VAL A 304 17.51 8.08 -15.18
CA VAL A 304 18.94 8.43 -15.29
C VAL A 304 19.13 9.85 -14.74
N ASP A 305 20.10 10.01 -13.84
CA ASP A 305 20.13 11.02 -12.76
C ASP A 305 20.88 12.32 -13.14
N ASP A 306 20.85 12.72 -14.43
CA ASP A 306 21.82 13.67 -14.98
C ASP A 306 21.36 15.14 -15.10
N LYS A 307 20.08 15.47 -14.87
CA LYS A 307 19.58 16.85 -15.09
C LYS A 307 18.87 17.50 -13.88
N ALA A 308 18.79 16.84 -12.73
CA ALA A 308 18.12 17.42 -11.55
C ALA A 308 18.98 18.49 -10.85
N HIS A 309 18.37 19.60 -10.44
CA HIS A 309 19.01 20.63 -9.63
C HIS A 309 19.65 20.03 -8.36
N VAL A 310 20.79 20.58 -7.92
CA VAL A 310 21.61 20.04 -6.82
C VAL A 310 20.79 19.79 -5.53
N LEU A 311 19.86 20.70 -5.22
CA LEU A 311 18.98 20.59 -4.03
C LEU A 311 17.98 19.42 -4.13
N VAL A 312 17.42 19.19 -5.32
CA VAL A 312 16.54 18.05 -5.63
C VAL A 312 17.30 16.74 -5.49
N LYS A 313 18.53 16.70 -6.00
CA LYS A 313 19.42 15.53 -5.91
C LYS A 313 19.76 15.20 -4.45
N LEU A 314 20.04 16.21 -3.63
CA LEU A 314 20.28 16.05 -2.19
C LEU A 314 19.07 15.48 -1.44
N GLN A 315 17.86 16.03 -1.64
CA GLN A 315 16.65 15.53 -0.97
C GLN A 315 16.26 14.12 -1.43
N ASN A 316 16.32 13.84 -2.73
CA ASN A 316 16.06 12.51 -3.26
C ASN A 316 17.01 11.48 -2.63
N GLU A 317 18.30 11.81 -2.51
CA GLU A 317 19.31 10.93 -1.91
C GLU A 317 19.07 10.65 -0.42
N ALA A 318 18.48 11.59 0.31
CA ALA A 318 18.10 11.40 1.71
C ALA A 318 16.98 10.36 1.89
N LEU A 319 16.07 10.29 0.92
CA LEU A 319 14.89 9.44 0.97
C LEU A 319 15.05 8.13 0.20
N VAL A 320 16.06 8.01 -0.66
CA VAL A 320 16.32 6.82 -1.52
C VAL A 320 16.22 5.52 -0.73
N TYR A 321 16.96 5.35 0.36
CA TYR A 321 16.96 4.10 1.11
C TYR A 321 15.59 3.80 1.74
N ASN A 322 14.91 4.83 2.25
CA ASN A 322 13.59 4.68 2.86
C ASN A 322 12.53 4.28 1.81
N VAL A 323 12.49 5.00 0.68
CA VAL A 323 11.53 4.73 -0.42
C VAL A 323 11.70 3.32 -0.97
N TYR A 324 12.93 2.87 -1.23
CA TYR A 324 13.17 1.51 -1.74
C TYR A 324 12.77 0.44 -0.72
N PHE A 325 13.21 0.59 0.53
CA PHE A 325 12.88 -0.37 1.58
C PHE A 325 11.36 -0.46 1.79
N PHE A 326 10.70 0.69 1.93
CA PHE A 326 9.26 0.76 2.12
C PHE A 326 8.49 0.21 0.93
N ALA A 327 8.89 0.54 -0.31
CA ALA A 327 8.24 0.02 -1.51
C ALA A 327 8.32 -1.51 -1.59
N VAL A 328 9.47 -2.11 -1.27
CA VAL A 328 9.60 -3.58 -1.22
C VAL A 328 8.69 -4.19 -0.15
N CYS A 329 8.67 -3.61 1.06
CA CYS A 329 7.76 -4.06 2.12
C CYS A 329 6.29 -3.92 1.72
N ALA A 330 5.91 -2.82 1.07
CA ALA A 330 4.56 -2.57 0.59
C ALA A 330 4.15 -3.59 -0.48
N LEU A 331 5.05 -3.95 -1.41
CA LEU A 331 4.81 -5.00 -2.41
C LEU A 331 4.60 -6.38 -1.77
N LEU A 332 5.39 -6.74 -0.76
CA LEU A 332 5.20 -8.00 -0.04
C LEU A 332 3.86 -8.03 0.70
N LEU A 333 3.48 -6.91 1.32
CA LEU A 333 2.17 -6.78 1.97
C LEU A 333 1.02 -6.85 0.96
N ALA A 334 1.15 -6.21 -0.19
CA ALA A 334 0.21 -6.26 -1.29
C ALA A 334 -0.02 -7.70 -1.78
N ALA A 335 1.07 -8.42 -2.07
CA ALA A 335 1.03 -9.82 -2.48
C ALA A 335 0.36 -10.72 -1.44
N LEU A 336 0.73 -10.57 -0.16
CA LEU A 336 0.11 -11.32 0.94
C LEU A 336 -1.38 -11.01 1.06
N ARG A 337 -1.76 -9.73 0.98
CA ARG A 337 -3.15 -9.27 1.06
C ARG A 337 -4.00 -9.86 -0.06
N LEU A 338 -3.54 -9.73 -1.31
CA LEU A 338 -4.21 -10.30 -2.47
C LEU A 338 -4.34 -11.82 -2.35
N ALA A 339 -3.28 -12.51 -1.96
CA ALA A 339 -3.30 -13.97 -1.79
C ALA A 339 -4.35 -14.41 -0.76
N CYS A 340 -4.43 -13.74 0.39
CA CYS A 340 -5.43 -14.08 1.41
C CYS A 340 -6.87 -13.73 0.99
N TYR A 341 -7.10 -12.59 0.32
CA TYR A 341 -8.43 -12.20 -0.13
C TYR A 341 -8.95 -13.14 -1.21
N VAL A 342 -8.09 -13.49 -2.18
CA VAL A 342 -8.38 -14.47 -3.22
C VAL A 342 -8.63 -15.85 -2.61
N TRP A 343 -7.76 -16.30 -1.70
CA TRP A 343 -7.92 -17.58 -1.00
C TRP A 343 -9.24 -17.67 -0.23
N MET A 344 -9.62 -16.63 0.52
CA MET A 344 -10.90 -16.60 1.24
C MET A 344 -12.07 -16.72 0.26
N ASN A 345 -12.05 -15.98 -0.85
CA ASN A 345 -13.09 -16.05 -1.87
C ASN A 345 -13.16 -17.46 -2.51
N GLU A 346 -12.01 -18.08 -2.83
CA GLU A 346 -11.99 -19.48 -3.30
C GLU A 346 -12.61 -20.43 -2.28
N LYS A 347 -12.34 -20.25 -0.98
CA LYS A 347 -12.92 -21.08 0.07
C LYS A 347 -14.43 -20.92 0.17
N ALA A 348 -14.95 -19.70 0.02
CA ALA A 348 -16.38 -19.46 -0.06
C ALA A 348 -17.00 -20.18 -1.28
N GLN A 349 -16.36 -20.08 -2.45
CA GLN A 349 -16.87 -20.71 -3.68
C GLN A 349 -16.76 -22.24 -3.70
N ASN A 350 -15.78 -22.84 -3.00
CA ASN A 350 -15.59 -24.29 -2.95
C ASN A 350 -16.78 -25.06 -2.37
N VAL A 351 -17.61 -24.40 -1.55
CA VAL A 351 -18.88 -24.94 -1.03
C VAL A 351 -19.79 -25.36 -2.19
N LYS A 352 -19.83 -24.57 -3.27
CA LYS A 352 -20.66 -24.81 -4.46
C LYS A 352 -20.39 -26.17 -5.11
N THR A 353 -19.12 -26.56 -5.24
CA THR A 353 -18.74 -27.83 -5.87
C THR A 353 -19.32 -29.03 -5.12
N HIS A 354 -19.36 -28.97 -3.80
CA HIS A 354 -19.91 -30.04 -2.97
C HIS A 354 -21.44 -30.00 -2.93
N LEU A 355 -22.06 -28.81 -2.96
CA LEU A 355 -23.51 -28.66 -3.12
C LEU A 355 -24.00 -29.18 -4.46
N HIS A 356 -23.30 -28.89 -5.56
CA HIS A 356 -23.62 -29.40 -6.89
C HIS A 356 -23.61 -30.94 -6.92
N THR A 357 -22.70 -31.55 -6.18
CA THR A 357 -22.65 -33.02 -6.08
C THR A 357 -23.90 -33.56 -5.36
N LEU A 358 -24.31 -32.91 -4.27
CA LEU A 358 -25.51 -33.26 -3.51
C LEU A 358 -26.81 -32.95 -4.29
N SER A 359 -26.86 -31.86 -5.04
CA SER A 359 -28.04 -31.42 -5.80
C SER A 359 -28.36 -32.36 -6.98
N HIS A 360 -27.34 -32.86 -7.67
CA HIS A 360 -27.53 -33.80 -8.78
C HIS A 360 -27.68 -35.24 -8.34
N HIS A 361 -26.88 -35.65 -7.35
CA HIS A 361 -26.79 -37.06 -7.05
C HIS A 361 -27.53 -37.43 -5.77
N GLY A 362 -28.00 -36.53 -4.91
CA GLY A 362 -28.59 -36.83 -3.59
C GLY A 362 -29.50 -38.07 -3.54
N THR A 363 -29.47 -38.81 -2.42
CA THR A 363 -30.27 -40.05 -2.22
C THR A 363 -31.77 -39.78 -2.26
N SER A 364 -32.19 -38.65 -1.71
CA SER A 364 -33.58 -38.19 -1.64
C SER A 364 -33.76 -36.88 -2.40
N GLU A 365 -34.95 -36.69 -2.98
CA GLU A 365 -35.32 -35.44 -3.66
C GLU A 365 -35.27 -34.24 -2.69
N MET A 366 -35.58 -34.46 -1.41
CA MET A 366 -35.49 -33.43 -0.37
C MET A 366 -34.05 -32.89 -0.23
N ILE A 367 -33.05 -33.77 -0.18
CA ILE A 367 -31.64 -33.37 -0.10
C ILE A 367 -31.23 -32.61 -1.36
N ARG A 368 -31.68 -33.08 -2.53
CA ARG A 368 -31.37 -32.43 -3.81
C ARG A 368 -31.93 -31.03 -3.88
N GLU A 369 -33.17 -30.83 -3.46
CA GLU A 369 -33.84 -29.54 -3.45
C GLU A 369 -33.16 -28.55 -2.48
N VAL A 370 -32.88 -28.98 -1.25
CA VAL A 370 -32.20 -28.14 -0.25
C VAL A 370 -30.79 -27.77 -0.72
N ALA A 371 -30.04 -28.72 -1.27
CA ALA A 371 -28.71 -28.48 -1.82
C ALA A 371 -28.76 -27.52 -3.03
N ARG A 372 -29.73 -27.70 -3.94
CA ARG A 372 -29.93 -26.83 -5.11
C ARG A 372 -30.30 -25.40 -4.69
N SER A 373 -31.21 -25.25 -3.72
CA SER A 373 -31.60 -23.94 -3.18
C SER A 373 -30.40 -23.21 -2.57
N PHE A 374 -29.54 -23.91 -1.84
CA PHE A 374 -28.33 -23.31 -1.28
C PHE A 374 -27.29 -23.00 -2.37
N GLU A 375 -27.10 -23.89 -3.34
CA GLU A 375 -26.19 -23.67 -4.47
C GLU A 375 -26.59 -22.42 -5.28
N GLN A 376 -27.88 -22.27 -5.55
CA GLN A 376 -28.44 -21.12 -6.27
C GLN A 376 -28.21 -19.82 -5.51
N GLU A 377 -28.41 -19.80 -4.19
CA GLU A 377 -28.13 -18.60 -3.36
C GLU A 377 -26.66 -18.15 -3.48
N ILE A 378 -25.71 -19.08 -3.50
CA ILE A 378 -24.29 -18.77 -3.68
C ILE A 378 -24.01 -18.25 -5.09
N ALA A 379 -24.69 -18.82 -6.10
CA ALA A 379 -24.51 -18.46 -7.50
C ALA A 379 -25.12 -17.10 -7.86
N GLU A 380 -26.19 -16.67 -7.20
CA GLU A 380 -26.84 -15.37 -7.40
C GLU A 380 -25.99 -14.22 -6.84
N HIS A 381 -25.23 -14.47 -5.77
CA HIS A 381 -24.49 -13.45 -5.05
C HIS A 381 -22.98 -13.73 -4.91
N PRO A 382 -22.24 -14.02 -6.00
CA PRO A 382 -20.84 -14.42 -5.92
C PRO A 382 -19.93 -13.31 -5.38
N GLN A 383 -20.25 -12.04 -5.67
CA GLN A 383 -19.47 -10.88 -5.27
C GLN A 383 -19.61 -10.52 -3.79
N GLU A 384 -20.70 -10.93 -3.13
CA GLU A 384 -20.93 -10.66 -1.70
C GLU A 384 -20.01 -11.47 -0.79
N MET A 385 -19.35 -12.50 -1.32
CA MET A 385 -18.40 -13.34 -0.60
C MET A 385 -16.94 -12.89 -0.77
N ALA A 386 -16.69 -11.82 -1.53
CA ALA A 386 -15.36 -11.28 -1.74
C ALA A 386 -15.14 -9.99 -0.94
N ILE A 387 -13.88 -9.73 -0.59
CA ILE A 387 -13.50 -8.42 -0.06
C ILE A 387 -13.60 -7.42 -1.22
N SER A 388 -14.27 -6.30 -1.01
CA SER A 388 -14.56 -5.33 -2.05
C SER A 388 -14.27 -3.90 -1.63
N GLY A 389 -13.90 -3.07 -2.61
CA GLY A 389 -13.77 -1.63 -2.46
C GLY A 389 -15.12 -0.91 -2.53
N GLY A 390 -16.20 -1.45 -1.97
CA GLY A 390 -17.50 -0.75 -1.89
C GLY A 390 -18.22 -0.59 -3.22
N GLY A 391 -18.20 -1.63 -4.06
CA GLY A 391 -18.86 -1.64 -5.37
C GLY A 391 -17.97 -1.21 -6.54
N PHE A 392 -16.82 -0.58 -6.27
CA PHE A 392 -15.85 -0.24 -7.33
C PHE A 392 -15.14 -1.47 -7.92
N PHE A 393 -14.76 -2.41 -7.05
CA PHE A 393 -14.11 -3.66 -7.43
C PHE A 393 -14.31 -4.73 -6.36
N SER A 394 -14.21 -5.99 -6.78
CA SER A 394 -14.20 -7.17 -5.92
C SER A 394 -12.83 -7.83 -6.04
N VAL A 395 -12.16 -8.11 -4.92
CA VAL A 395 -10.83 -8.73 -4.90
C VAL A 395 -10.96 -10.24 -5.07
N ASP A 396 -11.11 -10.66 -6.32
CA ASP A 396 -11.11 -12.05 -6.74
C ASP A 396 -9.87 -12.38 -7.61
N LYS A 397 -9.81 -13.60 -8.16
CA LYS A 397 -8.72 -14.02 -9.04
C LYS A 397 -8.58 -13.14 -10.28
N ASN A 398 -9.71 -12.73 -10.85
CA ASN A 398 -9.72 -11.92 -12.06
C ASN A 398 -9.14 -10.54 -11.74
N PHE A 399 -9.54 -9.96 -10.62
CA PHE A 399 -8.97 -8.71 -10.12
C PHE A 399 -7.46 -8.82 -9.90
N ALA A 400 -6.97 -9.89 -9.26
CA ALA A 400 -5.53 -10.09 -9.06
C ALA A 400 -4.77 -10.22 -10.40
N ALA A 401 -5.34 -10.93 -11.39
CA ALA A 401 -4.76 -11.05 -12.72
C ALA A 401 -4.76 -9.70 -13.48
N THR A 402 -5.84 -8.92 -13.37
CA THR A 402 -5.94 -7.57 -13.95
C THR A 402 -4.90 -6.64 -13.33
N LEU A 403 -4.76 -6.66 -12.00
CA LEU A 403 -3.78 -5.83 -11.30
C LEU A 403 -2.35 -6.17 -11.73
N PHE A 404 -2.01 -7.46 -11.81
CA PHE A 404 -0.73 -7.90 -12.35
C PHE A 404 -0.52 -7.44 -13.80
N GLY A 405 -1.55 -7.58 -14.64
CA GLY A 405 -1.53 -7.10 -16.02
C GLY A 405 -1.27 -5.60 -16.12
N ILE A 406 -1.92 -4.77 -15.30
CA ILE A 406 -1.70 -3.33 -15.25
C ILE A 406 -0.24 -3.01 -14.91
N VAL A 407 0.30 -3.61 -13.85
CA VAL A 407 1.70 -3.39 -13.44
C VAL A 407 2.67 -3.80 -14.55
N LEU A 408 2.42 -4.93 -15.22
CA LEU A 408 3.23 -5.39 -16.35
C LEU A 408 3.14 -4.45 -17.55
N THR A 409 1.94 -3.97 -17.89
CA THR A 409 1.75 -3.01 -18.99
C THR A 409 2.48 -1.70 -18.71
N TYR A 410 2.37 -1.15 -17.49
CA TYR A 410 3.13 0.04 -17.12
C TYR A 410 4.63 -0.21 -17.11
N PHE A 411 5.09 -1.38 -16.66
CA PHE A 411 6.50 -1.76 -16.77
C PHE A 411 6.99 -1.68 -18.22
N LEU A 412 6.24 -2.27 -19.16
CA LEU A 412 6.59 -2.26 -20.59
C LEU A 412 6.56 -0.85 -21.18
N ILE A 413 5.55 -0.04 -20.85
CA ILE A 413 5.45 1.35 -21.33
C ILE A 413 6.64 2.18 -20.83
N ILE A 414 6.96 2.07 -19.55
CA ILE A 414 8.10 2.77 -18.93
C ILE A 414 9.41 2.35 -19.60
N TYR A 415 9.58 1.05 -19.82
CA TYR A 415 10.75 0.51 -20.50
C TYR A 415 10.88 1.08 -21.93
N GLN A 416 9.80 1.06 -22.72
CA GLN A 416 9.78 1.58 -24.09
C GLN A 416 10.05 3.10 -24.15
N GLN A 417 9.44 3.87 -23.25
CA GLN A 417 9.68 5.32 -23.19
C GLN A 417 11.13 5.65 -22.84
N LYS A 418 11.75 4.86 -21.95
CA LYS A 418 13.17 5.03 -21.63
C LYS A 418 14.04 4.72 -22.84
N ASP A 419 13.77 3.62 -23.53
CA ASP A 419 14.54 3.20 -24.71
C ASP A 419 14.51 4.30 -25.79
N GLN A 420 13.30 4.81 -26.09
CA GLN A 420 13.11 5.93 -27.02
C GLN A 420 13.82 7.22 -26.58
N LYS A 421 13.78 7.57 -25.28
CA LYS A 421 14.48 8.75 -24.76
C LYS A 421 16.00 8.57 -24.89
N GLY A 422 16.52 7.38 -24.61
CA GLY A 422 17.93 7.06 -24.76
C GLY A 422 18.40 7.17 -26.22
N ASP A 423 17.59 6.72 -27.17
CA ASP A 423 17.89 6.84 -28.59
C ASP A 423 17.87 8.30 -29.06
N MET A 424 16.90 9.10 -28.58
CA MET A 424 16.84 10.53 -28.88
C MET A 424 18.01 11.32 -28.28
N GLU A 425 18.45 10.98 -27.06
CA GLU A 425 19.61 11.61 -26.43
C GLU A 425 20.91 11.29 -27.19
N LYS A 426 21.12 10.03 -27.59
CA LYS A 426 22.26 9.65 -28.45
C LYS A 426 22.25 10.41 -29.78
N LEU A 427 21.08 10.48 -30.43
CA LEU A 427 20.94 11.21 -31.70
C LEU A 427 21.25 12.71 -31.52
N SER A 428 20.81 13.31 -30.40
CA SER A 428 21.12 14.70 -30.07
C SER A 428 22.62 14.91 -29.79
N GLU A 429 23.28 13.99 -29.09
CA GLU A 429 24.72 14.05 -28.82
C GLU A 429 25.54 13.89 -30.10
N GLU A 430 25.15 12.97 -30.97
CA GLU A 430 25.76 12.78 -32.30
C GLU A 430 25.59 14.05 -33.16
N GLN A 431 24.40 14.66 -33.17
CA GLN A 431 24.16 15.93 -33.85
C GLN A 431 25.00 17.07 -33.27
N GLN A 432 25.06 17.24 -31.94
CA GLN A 432 25.90 18.26 -31.31
C GLN A 432 27.38 18.06 -31.63
N THR A 433 27.85 16.81 -31.63
CA THR A 433 29.23 16.47 -31.99
C THR A 433 29.51 16.75 -33.46
N ALA A 434 28.57 16.43 -34.35
CA ALA A 434 28.64 16.73 -35.78
C ALA A 434 28.66 18.24 -36.04
N PHE A 435 27.79 19.01 -35.37
CA PHE A 435 27.78 20.48 -35.45
C PHE A 435 29.09 21.08 -34.94
N ALA A 436 29.60 20.63 -33.79
CA ALA A 436 30.88 21.08 -33.26
C ALA A 436 32.05 20.77 -34.22
N SER A 437 32.03 19.61 -34.87
CA SER A 437 33.00 19.23 -35.91
C SER A 437 32.90 20.15 -37.14
N LEU A 438 31.69 20.40 -37.64
CA LEU A 438 31.43 21.30 -38.76
C LEU A 438 31.92 22.73 -38.45
N THR A 439 31.61 23.26 -37.27
CA THR A 439 32.08 24.58 -36.82
C THR A 439 33.61 24.66 -36.79
N ARG A 440 34.29 23.60 -36.30
CA ARG A 440 35.77 23.55 -36.33
C ARG A 440 36.31 23.54 -37.76
N GLN A 441 35.69 22.79 -38.67
CA GLN A 441 36.11 22.76 -40.08
C GLN A 441 35.93 24.12 -40.75
N ILE A 442 34.82 24.81 -40.51
CA ILE A 442 34.57 26.17 -41.03
C ILE A 442 35.62 27.16 -40.48
N MET A 443 35.94 27.10 -39.18
CA MET A 443 36.97 27.95 -38.60
C MET A 443 38.36 27.69 -39.22
N GLN A 444 38.72 26.42 -39.41
CA GLN A 444 39.98 26.05 -40.08
C GLN A 444 40.02 26.51 -41.54
N LEU A 445 38.90 26.43 -42.27
CA LEU A 445 38.80 26.88 -43.64
C LEU A 445 38.96 28.40 -43.73
N ASN A 446 38.31 29.16 -42.85
CA ASN A 446 38.45 30.62 -42.76
C ASN A 446 39.89 31.03 -42.42
N GLN A 447 40.55 30.30 -41.53
CA GLN A 447 41.95 30.55 -41.19
C GLN A 447 42.87 30.35 -42.41
N ARG A 448 42.69 29.24 -43.15
CA ARG A 448 43.45 28.98 -44.40
C ARG A 448 43.15 30.01 -45.49
N LEU A 449 41.89 30.44 -45.64
CA LEU A 449 41.51 31.48 -46.60
C LEU A 449 42.18 32.82 -46.26
N ASN A 450 42.22 33.20 -44.98
CA ASN A 450 42.92 34.39 -44.53
C ASN A 450 44.43 34.30 -44.81
N GLU A 451 45.06 33.16 -44.50
CA GLU A 451 46.48 32.90 -44.79
C GLU A 451 46.78 32.99 -46.30
N THR A 452 45.88 32.45 -47.14
CA THR A 452 46.02 32.50 -48.60
C THR A 452 45.79 33.93 -49.15
N SER A 453 44.86 34.69 -48.58
CA SER A 453 44.62 36.10 -48.97
C SER A 453 45.81 36.99 -48.59
N SER A 454 46.45 36.74 -47.44
CA SER A 454 47.67 37.43 -47.04
C SER A 454 48.88 37.05 -47.87
N GLY A 455 48.89 35.84 -48.45
CA GLY A 455 49.91 35.39 -49.41
C GLY A 455 49.75 36.02 -50.81
N CYS A 456 48.51 36.19 -51.30
CA CYS A 456 48.26 36.86 -52.58
C CYS A 456 48.53 38.38 -52.52
N ALA A 457 48.29 39.04 -51.39
CA ALA A 457 48.63 40.46 -51.21
C ALA A 457 50.16 40.73 -51.22
N ALA A 458 50.99 39.71 -50.96
CA ALA A 458 52.44 39.81 -51.07
C ALA A 458 52.97 39.57 -52.51
N GLY A 459 52.14 39.03 -53.41
CA GLY A 459 52.51 38.75 -54.80
C GLY A 459 52.33 39.92 -55.78
N GLU A 460 51.49 40.91 -55.45
CA GLU A 460 51.22 42.07 -56.31
C GLU A 460 52.16 43.28 -56.08
N LEU A 461 53.08 43.22 -55.11
CA LEU A 461 53.99 44.32 -54.78
C LEU A 461 55.39 44.23 -55.41
N LEU A 462 55.63 43.27 -56.33
CA LEU A 462 56.94 43.03 -56.92
C LEU A 462 56.91 43.09 -58.46
N GLN A 463 56.43 44.19 -59.04
CA GLN A 463 56.73 44.55 -60.44
C GLN A 463 56.41 46.03 -60.74
N ILE A 464 57.24 46.95 -60.25
CA ILE A 464 57.39 48.28 -60.88
C ILE A 464 58.90 48.58 -60.97
N PRO A 465 59.52 48.53 -62.16
CA PRO A 465 60.91 48.93 -62.32
C PRO A 465 61.00 50.45 -62.30
N ILE A 466 61.79 50.99 -61.38
CA ILE A 466 62.15 52.42 -61.35
C ILE A 466 63.46 52.57 -62.14
N LYS A 467 63.46 53.53 -63.07
CA LYS A 467 64.60 53.96 -63.89
C LYS A 467 65.78 54.46 -63.06
#